data_AF-A0A376FFI0-F1
#
_entry.id   AF-A0A376FFI0-F1
#
_cell.length_a   1.000
_cell.length_b   1.000
_cell.length_c   1.000
_cell.angle_alpha   90.00
_cell.angle_beta   90.00
_cell.angle_gamma   90.00
#
_symmetry.space_group_name_H-M   'P 1'
#
loop_
_entity.id
_entity.type
_entity.pdbx_description
1 polymer ?
#
loop_
_entity_poly.entity_id
_entity_poly.type
_entity_poly.pdbx_seq_one_letter_code
_entity_poly.pdbx_strand_id
1 'polypeptide(L)' 'MVDEQALIEALQNGEIHAAGLDVFEQEPLPVESPLLSLPNVVALPHIGSATHENAPTAWRPLRSIISSPPLAERWR' A
#
# COMPACT_ATOMS: atom_id res chain seq x y z
N MET A 1 -2.41 -10.37 -13.50
CA MET A 1 -1.74 -9.09 -13.21
C MET A 1 -2.77 -7.99 -13.36
N VAL A 2 -2.69 -6.96 -12.53
CA VAL A 2 -3.61 -5.80 -12.53
C VAL A 2 -2.90 -4.64 -13.22
N ASP A 3 -3.65 -3.81 -13.95
CA ASP A 3 -3.19 -2.52 -14.45
C ASP A 3 -3.30 -1.50 -13.30
N GLU A 4 -2.17 -1.02 -12.78
CA GLU A 4 -2.16 -0.17 -11.59
C GLU A 4 -2.80 1.21 -11.86
N GLN A 5 -2.66 1.74 -13.08
CA GLN A 5 -3.25 3.04 -13.43
C GLN A 5 -4.77 2.96 -13.52
N ALA A 6 -5.30 1.93 -14.19
CA ALA A 6 -6.75 1.72 -14.27
C ALA A 6 -7.37 1.49 -12.88
N LEU A 7 -6.64 0.80 -11.99
CA LEU A 7 -7.06 0.62 -10.60
C LEU A 7 -7.14 1.96 -9.84
N ILE A 8 -6.12 2.81 -9.98
CA ILE A 8 -6.10 4.14 -9.37
C ILE A 8 -7.29 4.97 -9.85
N GLU A 9 -7.55 5.00 -11.16
CA GLU A 9 -8.68 5.73 -11.74
C GLU A 9 -10.02 5.22 -11.20
N ALA A 10 -10.21 3.90 -11.16
CA ALA A 10 -11.45 3.29 -10.65
C ALA A 10 -11.68 3.60 -9.16
N LEU A 11 -10.62 3.64 -8.35
CA LEU A 11 -10.69 4.03 -6.93
C LEU A 11 -10.99 5.52 -6.74
N GLN A 12 -10.44 6.39 -7.59
CA GLN A 12 -10.68 7.83 -7.56
C GLN A 12 -12.11 8.19 -8.01
N ASN A 13 -12.61 7.50 -9.03
CA ASN A 13 -13.96 7.68 -9.56
C ASN A 13 -15.04 7.02 -8.69
N GLY A 14 -14.64 6.23 -7.69
CA GLY A 14 -15.56 5.52 -6.81
C GLY A 14 -16.24 4.31 -7.47
N GLU A 15 -15.75 3.85 -8.62
CA GLU A 15 -16.17 2.60 -9.25
C GLU A 15 -15.78 1.41 -8.38
N ILE A 16 -14.62 1.50 -7.74
CA ILE A 16 -14.18 0.60 -6.66
C ILE A 16 -14.25 1.37 -5.34
N HIS A 17 -14.98 0.83 -4.37
CA HIS A 17 -15.16 1.50 -3.08
C HIS A 17 -13.84 1.59 -2.29
N ALA A 18 -13.07 0.49 -2.21
CA ALA A 18 -11.80 0.41 -1.50
C ALA A 18 -10.95 -0.76 -1.99
N ALA A 19 -9.64 -0.72 -1.74
CA ALA A 19 -8.71 -1.81 -2.08
C ALA A 19 -7.68 -2.08 -0.96
N GLY A 20 -7.41 -3.36 -0.71
CA GLY A 20 -6.25 -3.82 0.06
C GLY A 20 -5.21 -4.42 -0.88
N LEU A 21 -4.03 -3.81 -0.96
CA LEU A 21 -2.97 -4.15 -1.91
C LEU A 21 -1.74 -4.66 -1.17
N ASP A 22 -1.19 -5.79 -1.59
CA ASP A 22 0.02 -6.37 -1.01
C ASP A 22 1.21 -6.40 -1.99
N VAL A 23 0.93 -6.29 -3.29
CA VAL A 23 1.91 -6.30 -4.37
C VAL A 23 1.68 -5.10 -5.28
N PHE A 24 2.75 -4.57 -5.87
CA PHE A 24 2.73 -3.37 -6.70
C PHE A 24 3.56 -3.60 -7.97
N GLU A 25 3.35 -2.77 -9.00
CA GLU A 25 4.17 -2.87 -10.22
C GLU A 25 5.65 -2.56 -9.94
N GLN A 26 5.91 -1.60 -9.05
CA GLN A 26 7.25 -1.26 -8.56
C GLN A 26 7.35 -1.51 -7.06
N GLU A 27 8.38 -2.28 -6.66
CA GLU A 27 8.66 -2.57 -5.25
C GLU A 27 10.09 -2.16 -4.84
N PRO A 28 10.26 -1.48 -3.68
CA PRO A 28 9.23 -1.01 -2.75
C PRO A 28 8.34 0.08 -3.38
N LEU A 29 7.10 0.21 -2.90
CA LEU A 29 6.17 1.23 -3.36
C LEU A 29 6.80 2.63 -3.20
N PRO A 30 6.93 3.43 -4.29
CA PRO A 30 7.47 4.77 -4.20
C PRO A 30 6.67 5.66 -3.26
N VAL A 31 7.34 6.56 -2.53
CA VAL A 31 6.66 7.45 -1.56
C VAL A 31 5.74 8.46 -2.24
N GLU A 32 5.98 8.74 -3.52
CA GLU A 32 5.15 9.58 -4.38
C GLU A 32 3.98 8.81 -5.04
N SER A 33 3.81 7.52 -4.78
CA SER A 33 2.73 6.73 -5.38
C SER A 33 1.35 7.28 -4.99
N PRO A 34 0.43 7.50 -5.97
CA PRO A 34 -0.93 7.93 -5.69
C PRO A 34 -1.67 7.02 -4.72
N LEU A 35 -1.38 5.71 -4.74
CA LEU A 35 -1.99 4.70 -3.88
C LEU A 35 -1.82 5.02 -2.38
N LEU A 36 -0.71 5.66 -1.98
CA LEU A 36 -0.46 6.07 -0.59
C LEU A 36 -1.28 7.29 -0.15
N SER A 37 -1.88 8.00 -1.09
CA SER A 37 -2.68 9.20 -0.82
C SER A 37 -4.20 8.93 -0.81
N LEU A 38 -4.63 7.80 -1.36
CA LEU A 38 -6.05 7.44 -1.46
C LEU A 38 -6.58 6.98 -0.09
N PRO A 39 -7.62 7.62 0.47
CA PRO A 39 -8.14 7.31 1.80
C PRO A 39 -8.83 5.94 1.88
N ASN A 40 -9.19 5.36 0.73
CA ASN A 40 -9.85 4.07 0.57
C ASN A 40 -8.88 2.96 0.15
N VAL A 41 -7.57 3.15 0.34
CA VAL A 41 -6.54 2.15 0.03
C VAL A 41 -5.76 1.77 1.29
N VAL A 42 -5.53 0.47 1.47
CA VAL A 42 -4.60 -0.08 2.45
C VAL A 42 -3.48 -0.77 1.70
N ALA A 43 -2.24 -0.33 1.89
CA ALA A 43 -1.04 -0.89 1.28
C ALA A 43 -0.25 -1.74 2.29
N LEU A 44 0.08 -2.97 1.92
CA LEU A 44 0.85 -3.94 2.67
C LEU A 44 2.18 -4.21 1.91
N PRO A 45 3.32 -4.37 2.61
CA PRO A 45 4.61 -4.53 1.93
C PRO A 45 4.95 -6.00 1.62
N HIS A 46 4.21 -6.59 0.68
CA HIS A 46 4.47 -7.95 0.17
C HIS A 46 4.56 -9.00 1.29
N ILE A 47 3.57 -9.00 2.19
CA ILE A 47 3.46 -9.92 3.33
C ILE A 47 2.27 -10.88 3.23
N GLY A 48 1.55 -10.90 2.12
CA GLY A 48 0.36 -11.73 1.90
C GLY A 48 0.65 -13.23 1.90
N SER A 49 1.92 -13.62 1.76
CA SER A 49 2.40 -15.01 1.92
C SER A 49 3.17 -15.25 3.22
N ALA A 50 3.36 -14.24 4.07
CA ALA A 50 4.16 -14.37 5.28
C ALA A 50 3.40 -15.20 6.34
N THR A 51 3.92 -16.38 6.64
CA THR A 51 3.51 -17.20 7.79
C THR A 51 4.46 -16.98 8.97
N HIS A 52 4.07 -17.41 10.18
CA HIS A 52 4.91 -17.28 11.37
C HIS A 52 6.29 -17.93 11.20
N GLU A 53 6.37 -19.05 10.47
CA GLU A 53 7.62 -19.73 10.17
C GLU A 53 8.52 -19.00 9.15
N ASN A 54 7.94 -18.16 8.27
CA ASN A 54 8.64 -17.52 7.15
C ASN A 54 8.75 -15.98 7.28
N ALA A 55 8.38 -15.42 8.43
CA ALA A 55 8.40 -13.98 8.70
C ALA A 55 9.77 -13.28 8.95
N PRO A 56 10.95 -13.93 9.14
CA PRO A 56 12.09 -13.22 9.73
C PRO A 56 12.74 -12.14 8.85
N THR A 57 12.32 -11.98 7.59
CA THR A 57 12.86 -10.95 6.66
C THR A 57 11.85 -9.85 6.28
N ALA A 58 10.54 -10.06 6.47
CA ALA A 58 9.48 -9.13 6.05
C ALA A 58 9.42 -7.83 6.87
N TRP A 59 10.09 -7.76 8.03
CA TRP A 59 10.03 -6.60 8.93
C TRP A 59 10.90 -5.41 8.48
N ARG A 60 11.89 -5.62 7.61
CA ARG A 60 12.79 -4.55 7.14
C ARG A 60 12.11 -3.45 6.32
N PRO A 61 11.26 -3.75 5.31
CA PRO A 61 10.55 -2.71 4.55
C PRO A 61 9.43 -2.02 5.36
N LEU A 62 8.77 -2.73 6.29
CA LEU A 62 7.71 -2.19 7.16
C LEU A 62 8.17 -0.95 7.94
N ARG A 63 9.42 -0.92 8.39
CA ARG A 63 9.97 0.22 9.13
C ARG A 63 9.97 1.50 8.31
N SER A 64 10.19 1.46 7.00
CA SER A 64 10.15 2.67 6.16
C SER A 64 8.73 3.23 6.00
N ILE A 65 7.74 2.34 5.91
CA ILE A 65 6.34 2.71 5.72
C ILE A 65 5.74 3.26 7.02
N ILE A 66 5.99 2.58 8.16
CA ILE A 66 5.44 2.96 9.47
C ILE A 66 6.18 4.17 10.09
N SER A 67 7.45 4.42 9.71
CA SER A 67 8.20 5.58 10.23
C SER A 67 7.87 6.90 9.50
N SER A 68 7.01 6.86 8.48
CA SER A 68 6.40 8.07 7.92
C SER A 68 5.30 8.53 8.87
N PRO A 69 5.13 9.84 9.12
CA PRO A 69 4.16 10.32 10.10
C PRO A 69 2.76 9.76 9.79
N PRO A 70 2.02 9.27 10.80
CA PRO A 70 0.74 8.63 10.61
C PRO A 70 -0.24 9.55 9.88
N LEU A 71 -1.09 8.96 9.01
CA LEU A 71 -2.11 9.67 8.23
C LEU A 71 -3.06 10.53 9.11
N ALA A 72 -3.14 10.24 10.41
CA ALA A 72 -3.90 10.97 11.41
C ALA A 72 -3.37 12.40 11.69
N GLU A 73 -2.08 12.66 11.51
CA GLU A 73 -1.47 13.97 11.78
C GLU A 73 -1.54 14.95 10.60
N ARG A 74 -2.00 14.50 9.41
CA ARG A 74 -1.99 15.28 8.16
C ARG A 74 -3.29 16.04 7.86
N TRP A 75 -4.28 15.96 8.76
CA TRP A 75 -5.59 16.63 8.67
C TRP A 75 -5.84 17.58 9.86
N ARG A 76 -4.82 18.37 10.21
CA ARG A 76 -4.97 19.60 11.01
C ARG A 76 -4.55 20.80 10.19
#